data_AF-A0A968TSI3-F1
#
_entry.id   AF-A0A968TSI3-F1
#
_cell.length_a   1.000
_cell.length_b   1.000
_cell.length_c   1.000
_cell.angle_alpha   90.00
_cell.angle_beta   90.00
_cell.angle_gamma   90.00
#
_symmetry.space_group_name_H-M   'P 1'
#
loop_
_entity.id
_entity.type
_entity.pdbx_description
1 polymer ?
#
loop_
_entity_poly.entity_id
_entity_poly.type
_entity_poly.pdbx_seq_one_letter_code
_entity_poly.pdbx_strand_id
1 'polypeptide(L)'
;MACPAPPVYESGETVLAFLSHEEGELRTVGLSYGTLYPSGKELDDFREMIQHAIALRNRQVIPEASRLEWLVEAAARPGTRWHGLYELQPATDGVHAYYDRSNRPALGRKLEPRQFQLLADAFAAAPRVDRTSLMMLSVLGDYPDARVDRAAIAIVEALLERDTTAYWLPDLLAVLLPRLGDPDPVQRLAVLSEPRETASIETVRALWSQARFELSIPEVPPAAVEEKRRLPVGGETPD
;
A
#
# COMPACT_ATOMS: atom_id res chain seq x y z
N MET A 1 10.34 -19.25 -13.90
CA MET A 1 11.28 -18.43 -13.10
C MET A 1 11.69 -17.26 -13.99
N ALA A 2 11.03 -16.10 -13.85
CA ALA A 2 11.24 -14.95 -14.72
C ALA A 2 12.44 -14.14 -14.19
N CYS A 3 13.46 -13.90 -15.01
CA CYS A 3 14.48 -12.92 -14.69
C CYS A 3 13.82 -11.53 -14.64
N PRO A 4 14.13 -10.68 -13.65
CA PRO A 4 13.71 -9.29 -13.67
C PRO A 4 14.15 -8.64 -14.97
N ALA A 5 13.23 -7.96 -15.65
CA ALA A 5 13.61 -7.11 -16.77
C ALA A 5 14.51 -5.97 -16.25
N PRO A 6 15.55 -5.57 -17.00
CA PRO A 6 16.37 -4.43 -16.63
C PRO A 6 15.51 -3.15 -16.57
N PRO A 7 15.89 -2.16 -15.75
CA PRO A 7 15.19 -0.88 -15.71
C PRO A 7 15.25 -0.23 -17.10
N VAL A 8 14.11 0.28 -17.55
CA VAL A 8 13.97 1.05 -18.79
C VAL A 8 13.81 2.51 -18.40
N TYR A 9 14.65 3.39 -18.94
CA TYR A 9 14.59 4.84 -18.74
C TYR A 9 14.05 5.50 -19.99
N GLU A 10 12.87 6.10 -19.88
CA GLU A 10 12.25 6.82 -20.99
C GLU A 10 12.83 8.23 -21.12
N SER A 11 13.13 8.62 -22.37
CA SER A 11 13.70 9.94 -22.64
C SER A 11 12.70 11.04 -22.34
N GLY A 12 13.12 12.05 -21.58
CA GLY A 12 12.29 13.20 -21.21
C GLY A 12 11.49 13.02 -19.92
N GLU A 13 11.49 11.83 -19.33
CA GLU A 13 10.80 11.55 -18.07
C GLU A 13 11.67 11.86 -16.84
N THR A 14 11.01 12.18 -15.72
CA THR A 14 11.66 12.29 -14.42
C THR A 14 11.57 10.96 -13.69
N VAL A 15 12.72 10.43 -13.26
CA VAL A 15 12.80 9.13 -12.58
C VAL A 15 13.46 9.23 -11.23
N LEU A 16 13.04 8.36 -10.30
CA LEU A 16 13.78 8.06 -9.08
C LEU A 16 14.40 6.68 -9.23
N ALA A 17 15.73 6.62 -9.27
CA ALA A 17 16.48 5.37 -9.42
C ALA A 17 17.19 5.01 -8.11
N PHE A 18 16.92 3.82 -7.58
CA PHE A 18 17.63 3.28 -6.43
C PHE A 18 18.86 2.53 -6.92
N LEU A 19 20.04 2.92 -6.42
CA LEU A 19 21.32 2.37 -6.86
C LEU A 19 21.94 1.49 -5.77
N SER A 20 22.45 0.31 -6.16
CA SER A 20 23.35 -0.53 -5.38
C SER A 20 24.78 -0.39 -5.90
N HIS A 21 25.75 -0.72 -5.05
CA HIS A 21 27.14 -0.84 -5.46
C HIS A 21 27.49 -2.32 -5.58
N GLU A 22 27.60 -2.80 -6.82
CA GLU A 22 27.85 -4.21 -7.14
C GLU A 22 29.13 -4.30 -7.98
N GLU A 23 30.07 -5.15 -7.57
CA GLU A 23 31.33 -5.39 -8.30
C GLU A 23 32.19 -4.13 -8.59
N GLY A 24 32.04 -3.06 -7.80
CA GLY A 24 32.78 -1.81 -8.04
C GLY A 24 32.01 -0.77 -8.86
N GLU A 25 30.80 -1.10 -9.31
CA GLU A 25 29.97 -0.25 -10.16
C GLU A 25 28.65 0.12 -9.47
N LEU A 26 28.16 1.34 -9.75
CA LEU A 26 26.80 1.71 -9.42
C LEU A 26 25.85 1.07 -10.44
N ARG A 27 24.94 0.25 -9.95
CA ARG A 27 23.88 -0.38 -10.76
C ARG A 27 22.54 -0.04 -10.14
N THR A 28 21.54 0.13 -10.99
CA THR A 28 20.17 0.22 -10.49
C THR A 28 19.78 -1.11 -9.87
N VAL A 29 19.16 -1.05 -8.70
CA VAL A 29 18.62 -2.24 -8.03
C VAL A 29 17.72 -2.97 -9.02
N GLY A 30 17.94 -4.27 -9.22
CA GLY A 30 17.14 -5.09 -10.13
C GLY A 30 15.68 -5.23 -9.66
N LEU A 31 14.81 -5.78 -10.52
CA LEU A 31 13.35 -5.86 -10.36
C LEU A 31 12.66 -4.50 -10.56
N SER A 32 11.32 -4.52 -10.59
CA SER A 32 10.43 -3.37 -10.79
C SER A 32 10.58 -2.25 -9.76
N TYR A 33 11.39 -2.47 -8.72
CA TYR A 33 11.54 -1.60 -7.55
C TYR A 33 12.72 -0.63 -7.66
N GLY A 34 13.63 -0.84 -8.61
CA GLY A 34 14.80 0.01 -8.78
C GLY A 34 14.53 1.35 -9.44
N THR A 35 13.36 1.54 -10.05
CA THR A 35 13.03 2.76 -10.79
C THR A 35 11.56 3.10 -10.61
N LEU A 36 11.29 4.33 -10.16
CA LEU A 36 9.95 4.90 -10.03
C LEU A 36 9.80 6.11 -10.94
N TYR A 37 8.56 6.40 -11.34
CA TYR A 37 8.17 7.54 -12.17
C TYR A 37 7.24 8.47 -11.37
N PRO A 38 7.77 9.17 -10.34
CA PRO A 38 6.95 9.94 -9.43
C PRO A 38 6.37 11.20 -10.10
N SER A 39 5.18 11.61 -9.67
CA SER A 39 4.71 12.97 -9.88
C SER A 39 5.61 14.00 -9.20
N GLY A 40 5.46 15.29 -9.55
CA GLY A 40 6.18 16.37 -8.87
C GLY A 40 5.95 16.37 -7.35
N LYS A 41 4.73 16.10 -6.90
CA LYS A 41 4.41 16.03 -5.46
C LYS A 41 5.04 14.82 -4.77
N GLU A 42 4.99 13.65 -5.41
CA GLU A 42 5.61 12.44 -4.85
C GLU A 42 7.13 12.56 -4.81
N LEU A 43 7.74 13.22 -5.80
CA LEU A 43 9.17 13.52 -5.80
C LEU A 43 9.57 14.40 -4.61
N ASP A 44 8.72 15.36 -4.23
CA ASP A 44 8.96 16.20 -3.06
C ASP A 44 8.84 15.39 -1.75
N ASP A 45 7.87 14.47 -1.64
CA ASP A 45 7.79 13.52 -0.52
C ASP A 45 9.08 12.69 -0.40
N PHE A 46 9.59 12.15 -1.51
CA PHE A 46 10.85 11.41 -1.53
C PHE A 46 12.04 12.27 -1.09
N ARG A 47 12.16 13.49 -1.62
CA ARG A 47 13.25 14.40 -1.23
C ARG A 47 13.23 14.68 0.27
N GLU A 48 12.06 14.96 0.83
CA GLU A 48 11.91 15.23 2.25
C GLU A 48 12.31 14.02 3.10
N MET A 49 11.79 12.83 2.77
CA MET A 49 12.09 11.61 3.52
C MET A 49 13.56 11.19 3.40
N ILE A 50 14.20 11.40 2.25
CA ILE A 50 15.63 11.15 2.05
C ILE A 50 16.47 12.11 2.89
N GLN A 51 16.13 13.40 2.92
CA GLN A 51 16.84 14.36 3.77
C GLN A 51 16.70 14.02 5.26
N HIS A 52 15.51 13.59 5.69
CA HIS A 52 15.30 13.10 7.05
C HIS A 52 16.17 11.86 7.34
N ALA A 53 16.24 10.89 6.41
CA ALA A 53 17.08 9.71 6.56
C ALA A 53 18.58 10.06 6.65
N ILE A 54 19.08 11.01 5.85
CA ILE A 54 20.46 11.51 5.92
C ILE A 54 20.74 12.13 7.30
N ALA A 55 19.82 12.98 7.79
CA ALA A 55 19.95 13.62 9.10
C ALA A 55 19.99 12.60 10.25
N LEU A 56 19.19 11.52 10.17
CA LEU A 56 19.21 10.43 11.14
C LEU A 56 20.53 9.64 11.08
N ARG A 57 21.00 9.30 9.88
CA ARG A 57 22.24 8.53 9.69
C ARG A 57 23.48 9.24 10.23
N ASN A 58 23.49 10.58 10.21
CA ASN A 58 24.58 11.37 10.76
C ASN A 58 24.72 11.29 12.30
N ARG A 59 23.78 10.66 13.02
CA ARG A 59 23.77 10.59 14.50
C ARG A 59 24.63 9.47 15.12
N GLN A 60 25.46 8.75 14.35
CA GLN A 60 26.25 7.56 14.75
C GLN A 60 25.44 6.35 15.25
N VAL A 61 24.51 6.55 16.18
CA VAL A 61 23.54 5.56 16.65
C VAL A 61 22.14 6.09 16.36
N ILE A 62 21.35 5.32 15.61
CA ILE A 62 19.95 5.66 15.32
C ILE A 62 19.08 4.91 16.32
N PRO A 63 18.40 5.61 17.25
CA PRO A 63 17.45 4.96 18.15
C PRO A 63 16.33 4.29 17.36
N GLU A 64 15.88 3.12 17.81
CA GLU A 64 14.80 2.39 17.16
C GLU A 64 13.52 3.24 17.04
N ALA A 65 13.20 4.01 18.08
CA ALA A 65 12.07 4.94 18.08
C ALA A 65 12.16 5.96 16.93
N SER A 66 13.34 6.52 16.66
CA SER A 66 13.53 7.48 15.56
C SER A 66 13.41 6.82 14.19
N ARG A 67 13.84 5.56 14.05
CA ARG A 67 13.59 4.78 12.83
C ARG A 67 12.09 4.55 12.64
N LEU A 68 11.38 4.18 13.71
CA LEU A 68 9.94 3.95 13.67
C LEU A 68 9.18 5.22 13.32
N GLU A 69 9.52 6.36 13.92
CA GLU A 69 8.94 7.66 13.59
C GLU A 69 9.14 8.01 12.10
N TRP A 70 10.35 7.82 11.56
CA TRP A 70 10.61 8.03 10.13
C TRP A 70 9.77 7.11 9.24
N LEU A 71 9.58 5.84 9.61
CA LEU A 71 8.74 4.90 8.86
C LEU A 71 7.26 5.30 8.86
N VAL A 72 6.75 5.77 10.00
CA VAL A 72 5.38 6.25 10.14
C VAL A 72 5.17 7.52 9.29
N GLU A 73 6.12 8.46 9.31
CA GLU A 73 6.07 9.64 8.45
C GLU A 73 6.12 9.28 6.97
N ALA A 74 6.96 8.33 6.57
CA ALA A 74 7.03 7.85 5.19
C ALA A 74 5.71 7.21 4.76
N ALA A 75 5.10 6.39 5.62
CA ALA A 75 3.82 5.73 5.38
C ALA A 75 2.64 6.74 5.30
N ALA A 76 2.72 7.87 6.00
CA ALA A 76 1.71 8.91 5.98
C ALA A 76 1.70 9.74 4.67
N ARG A 77 2.78 9.70 3.88
CA ARG A 77 2.93 10.50 2.66
C ARG A 77 2.61 9.69 1.40
N PRO A 78 1.79 10.19 0.46
CA PRO A 78 1.45 9.45 -0.76
C PRO A 78 2.67 8.90 -1.50
N GLY A 79 3.69 9.73 -1.79
CA GLY A 79 4.82 9.29 -2.61
C GLY A 79 5.72 8.24 -1.96
N THR A 80 5.79 8.19 -0.64
CA THR A 80 6.62 7.23 0.10
C THR A 80 5.83 6.17 0.85
N ARG A 81 4.50 6.14 0.66
CA ARG A 81 3.57 5.35 1.48
C ARG A 81 3.92 3.87 1.46
N TRP A 82 4.09 3.32 0.27
CA TRP A 82 4.43 1.92 0.09
C TRP A 82 5.72 1.55 0.84
N HIS A 83 6.77 2.36 0.71
CA HIS A 83 8.06 2.11 1.36
C HIS A 83 7.95 2.08 2.89
N GLY A 84 7.22 3.03 3.48
CA GLY A 84 6.97 3.05 4.92
C GLY A 84 6.14 1.85 5.38
N LEU A 85 5.03 1.57 4.70
CA LEU A 85 4.13 0.47 5.04
C LEU A 85 4.79 -0.90 4.86
N TYR A 86 5.63 -1.08 3.84
CA TYR A 86 6.35 -2.32 3.59
C TYR A 86 7.25 -2.68 4.78
N GLU A 87 8.02 -1.72 5.32
CA GLU A 87 8.86 -1.97 6.51
C GLU A 87 8.03 -2.13 7.80
N LEU A 88 6.85 -1.51 7.89
CA LEU A 88 5.94 -1.68 9.03
C LEU A 88 5.25 -3.05 9.01
N GLN A 89 4.81 -3.54 7.85
CA GLN A 89 4.08 -4.79 7.69
C GLN A 89 4.38 -5.47 6.35
N PRO A 90 5.55 -6.13 6.18
CA PRO A 90 5.97 -6.72 4.91
C PRO A 90 5.01 -7.80 4.40
N ALA A 91 4.37 -8.54 5.31
CA ALA A 91 3.49 -9.66 4.98
C ALA A 91 2.26 -9.28 4.13
N THR A 92 1.89 -7.99 4.10
CA THR A 92 0.78 -7.48 3.29
C THR A 92 1.15 -7.30 1.81
N ASP A 93 2.43 -7.41 1.50
CA ASP A 93 2.95 -7.44 0.14
C ASP A 93 3.70 -8.76 -0.11
N GLY A 94 2.94 -9.86 -0.14
CA GLY A 94 3.47 -11.21 -0.25
C GLY A 94 4.39 -11.44 -1.47
N VAL A 95 4.17 -10.70 -2.55
CA VAL A 95 5.01 -10.76 -3.76
C VAL A 95 6.42 -10.27 -3.45
N HIS A 96 6.53 -9.09 -2.84
CA HIS A 96 7.82 -8.48 -2.56
C HIS A 96 8.49 -9.15 -1.35
N ALA A 97 7.71 -9.49 -0.33
CA ALA A 97 8.17 -10.22 0.83
C ALA A 97 8.78 -11.59 0.47
N TYR A 98 8.32 -12.23 -0.61
CA TYR A 98 8.91 -13.48 -1.10
C TYR A 98 10.38 -13.32 -1.53
N TYR A 99 10.74 -12.17 -2.11
CA TYR A 99 12.12 -11.88 -2.54
C TYR A 99 13.00 -11.27 -1.45
N ASP A 100 12.40 -10.76 -0.38
CA ASP A 100 13.11 -10.19 0.76
C ASP A 100 13.59 -11.29 1.72
N ARG A 101 14.88 -11.61 1.62
CA ARG A 101 15.54 -12.62 2.47
C ARG A 101 15.85 -12.13 3.88
N SER A 102 15.54 -10.88 4.22
CA SER A 102 15.98 -10.28 5.48
C SER A 102 15.25 -10.82 6.71
N ASN A 103 14.10 -11.51 6.53
CA ASN A 103 13.24 -12.08 7.59
C ASN A 103 13.05 -11.13 8.78
N ARG A 104 12.97 -9.82 8.50
CA ARG A 104 12.86 -8.79 9.53
C ARG A 104 11.48 -8.86 10.17
N PRO A 105 11.38 -8.70 11.51
CA PRO A 105 10.09 -8.66 12.16
C PRO A 105 9.32 -7.40 11.74
N ALA A 106 8.01 -7.54 11.54
CA ALA A 106 7.11 -6.41 11.29
C ALA A 106 7.16 -5.40 12.45
N LEU A 107 7.46 -4.14 12.13
CA LEU A 107 7.56 -3.06 13.13
C LEU A 107 6.20 -2.46 13.51
N GLY A 108 5.15 -2.72 12.73
CA GLY A 108 3.79 -2.21 12.98
C GLY A 108 3.22 -2.58 14.35
N ARG A 109 3.67 -3.70 14.95
CA ARG A 109 3.26 -4.12 16.30
C ARG A 109 3.81 -3.22 17.42
N LYS A 110 4.77 -2.35 17.10
CA LYS A 110 5.42 -1.43 18.05
C LYS A 110 4.84 -0.01 17.97
N LEU A 111 3.82 0.21 17.14
CA LEU A 111 3.24 1.54 16.97
C LEU A 111 2.56 2.02 18.25
N GLU A 112 2.81 3.28 18.58
CA GLU A 112 2.15 4.00 19.66
C GLU A 112 0.81 4.60 19.18
N PRO A 113 -0.13 4.91 20.10
CA PRO A 113 -1.42 5.51 19.73
C PRO A 113 -1.31 6.76 18.86
N ARG A 114 -0.31 7.62 19.11
CA ARG A 114 -0.06 8.83 18.30
C ARG A 114 0.36 8.51 16.86
N GLN A 115 1.05 7.39 16.65
CA GLN A 115 1.49 6.96 15.33
C GLN A 115 0.34 6.34 14.54
N PHE A 116 -0.53 5.56 15.20
CA PHE A 116 -1.79 5.10 14.61
C PHE A 116 -2.67 6.28 14.18
N GLN A 117 -2.82 7.29 15.04
CA GLN A 117 -3.59 8.49 14.73
C GLN A 117 -3.04 9.21 13.49
N LEU A 118 -1.73 9.39 13.40
CA LEU A 118 -1.08 10.03 12.25
C LEU A 118 -1.35 9.26 10.93
N LEU A 119 -1.24 7.92 10.96
CA LEU A 119 -1.54 7.09 9.79
C LEU A 119 -3.03 7.14 9.41
N ALA A 120 -3.92 7.11 10.40
CA ALA A 120 -5.36 7.21 10.19
C ALA A 120 -5.75 8.55 9.57
N ASP A 121 -5.19 9.66 10.08
CA ASP A 121 -5.41 11.01 9.54
C ASP A 121 -4.92 11.12 8.10
N ALA A 122 -3.71 10.62 7.82
CA ALA A 122 -3.13 10.63 6.49
C ALA A 122 -3.92 9.79 5.47
N PHE A 123 -4.37 8.60 5.88
CA PHE A 123 -5.17 7.73 5.03
C PHE A 123 -6.54 8.33 4.72
N ALA A 124 -7.22 8.86 5.74
CA ALA A 124 -8.54 9.48 5.58
C ALA A 124 -8.49 10.76 4.72
N ALA A 125 -7.40 11.54 4.81
CA ALA A 125 -7.24 12.78 4.05
C ALA A 125 -6.87 12.54 2.58
N ALA A 126 -6.17 11.45 2.28
CA ALA A 126 -5.69 11.13 0.93
C ALA A 126 -5.72 9.62 0.64
N PRO A 127 -6.92 9.02 0.53
CA PRO A 127 -7.07 7.62 0.14
C PRO A 127 -6.59 7.42 -1.30
N ARG A 128 -5.84 6.34 -1.55
CA ARG A 128 -5.42 5.95 -2.92
C ARG A 128 -6.08 4.64 -3.33
N VAL A 129 -6.44 4.52 -4.60
CA VAL A 129 -7.05 3.29 -5.15
C VAL A 129 -5.97 2.35 -5.68
N ASP A 130 -5.08 1.94 -4.78
CA ASP A 130 -3.93 1.06 -5.04
C ASP A 130 -3.71 0.07 -3.87
N ARG A 131 -2.68 -0.77 -3.99
CA ARG A 131 -2.35 -1.81 -3.00
C ARG A 131 -1.96 -1.24 -1.63
N THR A 132 -1.46 -0.01 -1.56
CA THR A 132 -1.06 0.61 -0.29
C THR A 132 -2.26 0.79 0.65
N SER A 133 -3.48 0.83 0.12
CA SER A 133 -4.70 0.87 0.94
C SER A 133 -4.93 -0.42 1.74
N LEU A 134 -4.70 -1.59 1.14
CA LEU A 134 -4.72 -2.87 1.87
C LEU A 134 -3.63 -2.89 2.96
N MET A 135 -2.42 -2.45 2.61
CA MET A 135 -1.30 -2.41 3.55
C MET A 135 -1.60 -1.45 4.72
N MET A 136 -2.17 -0.28 4.44
CA MET A 136 -2.53 0.72 5.44
C MET A 136 -3.59 0.18 6.41
N LEU A 137 -4.68 -0.42 5.90
CA LEU A 137 -5.71 -1.00 6.76
C LEU A 137 -5.16 -2.17 7.59
N SER A 138 -4.23 -2.94 7.03
CA SER A 138 -3.58 -4.04 7.74
C SER A 138 -2.63 -3.56 8.84
N VAL A 139 -1.97 -2.40 8.66
CA VAL A 139 -1.19 -1.74 9.72
C VAL A 139 -2.11 -1.17 10.79
N LEU A 140 -3.19 -0.48 10.39
CA LEU A 140 -4.16 0.10 11.32
C LEU A 140 -4.92 -0.98 12.12
N GLY A 141 -5.10 -2.19 11.57
CA GLY A 141 -5.64 -3.35 12.29
C GLY A 141 -7.02 -3.05 12.89
N ASP A 142 -7.13 -3.13 14.22
CA ASP A 142 -8.35 -2.83 14.98
C ASP A 142 -8.43 -1.37 15.48
N TYR A 143 -7.54 -0.47 15.02
CA TYR A 143 -7.56 0.92 15.41
C TYR A 143 -8.89 1.59 14.99
N PRO A 144 -9.69 2.11 15.95
CA PRO A 144 -11.04 2.57 15.66
C PRO A 144 -11.03 4.01 15.13
N ASP A 145 -11.37 4.19 13.86
CA ASP A 145 -11.57 5.52 13.26
C ASP A 145 -12.58 5.45 12.10
N ALA A 146 -13.75 6.05 12.30
CA ALA A 146 -14.83 6.03 11.31
C ALA A 146 -14.49 6.79 10.00
N ARG A 147 -13.42 7.61 9.99
CA ARG A 147 -12.93 8.26 8.78
C ARG A 147 -12.09 7.29 7.95
N VAL A 148 -11.31 6.42 8.60
CA VAL A 148 -10.59 5.33 7.94
C VAL A 148 -11.57 4.37 7.27
N ASP A 149 -12.62 3.97 7.98
CA ASP A 149 -13.62 3.05 7.43
C ASP A 149 -14.35 3.66 6.22
N ARG A 150 -14.72 4.95 6.30
CA ARG A 150 -15.29 5.69 5.16
C ARG A 150 -14.35 5.78 3.97
N ALA A 151 -13.07 6.06 4.21
CA ALA A 151 -12.06 6.10 3.15
C ALA A 151 -11.88 4.72 2.48
N ALA A 152 -11.87 3.64 3.26
CA ALA A 152 -11.80 2.28 2.76
C ALA A 152 -13.04 1.89 1.94
N ILE A 153 -14.25 2.26 2.40
CA ILE A 153 -15.49 2.09 1.64
C ILE A 153 -15.38 2.82 0.30
N ALA A 154 -14.95 4.09 0.29
CA ALA A 154 -14.79 4.87 -0.95
C ALA A 154 -13.82 4.20 -1.94
N ILE A 155 -12.74 3.57 -1.44
CA ILE A 155 -11.80 2.81 -2.28
C ILE A 155 -12.48 1.58 -2.89
N VAL A 156 -13.28 0.84 -2.11
CA VAL A 156 -14.05 -0.30 -2.63
C VAL A 156 -15.02 0.17 -3.70
N GLU A 157 -15.79 1.22 -3.45
CA GLU A 157 -16.74 1.78 -4.44
C GLU A 157 -16.02 2.15 -5.75
N ALA A 158 -14.85 2.82 -5.69
CA ALA A 158 -14.05 3.15 -6.86
C ALA A 158 -13.51 1.92 -7.61
N LEU A 159 -13.20 0.82 -6.91
CA LEU A 159 -12.77 -0.43 -7.54
C LEU A 159 -13.94 -1.15 -8.22
N LEU A 160 -15.14 -1.06 -7.65
CA LEU A 160 -16.34 -1.67 -8.20
C LEU A 160 -16.86 -0.95 -9.44
N GLU A 161 -16.45 0.30 -9.71
CA GLU A 161 -16.75 1.00 -10.96
C GLU A 161 -15.95 0.47 -12.17
N ARG A 162 -14.88 -0.30 -11.93
CA ARG A 162 -14.04 -0.87 -13.00
C ARG A 162 -14.70 -2.10 -13.61
N ASP A 163 -14.33 -2.44 -14.85
CA ASP A 163 -14.80 -3.67 -15.52
C ASP A 163 -14.03 -4.93 -15.09
N THR A 164 -12.91 -4.76 -14.38
CA THR A 164 -12.06 -5.86 -13.93
C THR A 164 -11.77 -5.76 -12.44
N THR A 165 -11.81 -6.91 -11.76
CA THR A 165 -11.45 -7.04 -10.35
C THR A 165 -9.96 -6.80 -10.15
N ALA A 166 -9.58 -5.87 -9.26
CA ALA A 166 -8.20 -5.78 -8.81
C ALA A 166 -7.86 -7.04 -8.01
N TYR A 167 -6.74 -7.70 -8.33
CA TYR A 167 -6.38 -8.99 -7.72
C TYR A 167 -6.28 -8.95 -6.18
N TRP A 168 -6.00 -7.78 -5.61
CA TRP A 168 -5.89 -7.54 -4.16
C TRP A 168 -7.20 -7.11 -3.48
N LEU A 169 -8.29 -6.91 -4.24
CA LEU A 169 -9.59 -6.50 -3.68
C LEU A 169 -10.18 -7.53 -2.70
N PRO A 170 -10.11 -8.86 -2.94
CA PRO A 170 -10.56 -9.84 -1.96
C PRO A 170 -9.87 -9.72 -0.60
N ASP A 171 -8.57 -9.42 -0.60
CA ASP A 171 -7.80 -9.23 0.64
C ASP A 171 -8.15 -7.90 1.31
N LEU A 172 -8.42 -6.84 0.53
CA LEU A 172 -8.94 -5.58 1.08
C LEU A 172 -10.27 -5.82 1.81
N LEU A 173 -11.19 -6.56 1.19
CA LEU A 173 -12.48 -6.89 1.81
C LEU A 173 -12.31 -7.76 3.06
N ALA A 174 -11.34 -8.68 3.08
CA ALA A 174 -11.04 -9.51 4.24
C ALA A 174 -10.59 -8.70 5.46
N VAL A 175 -9.93 -7.56 5.25
CA VAL A 175 -9.54 -6.64 6.32
C VAL A 175 -10.67 -5.65 6.67
N LEU A 176 -11.42 -5.18 5.67
CA LEU A 176 -12.45 -4.16 5.87
C LEU A 176 -13.72 -4.69 6.52
N LEU A 177 -14.25 -5.85 6.07
CA LEU A 177 -15.51 -6.39 6.58
C LEU A 177 -15.55 -6.60 8.11
N PRO A 178 -14.51 -7.17 8.77
CA PRO A 178 -14.48 -7.24 10.23
C PRO A 178 -14.57 -5.85 10.89
N ARG A 179 -13.90 -4.83 10.33
CA ARG A 179 -13.97 -3.44 10.84
C ARG A 179 -15.37 -2.85 10.72
N LEU A 180 -16.14 -3.28 9.72
CA LEU A 180 -17.53 -2.89 9.51
C LEU A 180 -18.53 -3.75 10.31
N GLY A 181 -18.04 -4.63 11.19
CA GLY A 181 -18.86 -5.43 12.09
C GLY A 181 -19.37 -6.74 11.49
N ASP A 182 -18.78 -7.22 10.40
CA ASP A 182 -19.09 -8.55 9.87
C ASP A 182 -18.62 -9.65 10.84
N PRO A 183 -19.52 -10.49 11.39
CA PRO A 183 -19.13 -11.54 12.31
C PRO A 183 -18.46 -12.73 11.63
N ASP A 184 -18.61 -12.91 10.31
CA ASP A 184 -18.03 -14.04 9.56
C ASP A 184 -17.58 -13.63 8.14
N PRO A 185 -16.54 -12.78 8.04
CA PRO A 185 -16.02 -12.31 6.75
C PRO A 185 -15.42 -13.46 5.93
N VAL A 186 -14.93 -14.53 6.56
CA VAL A 186 -14.35 -15.70 5.89
C VAL A 186 -15.43 -16.43 5.10
N GLN A 187 -16.56 -16.75 5.74
CA GLN A 187 -17.67 -17.40 5.07
C GLN A 187 -18.27 -16.51 3.96
N ARG A 188 -18.37 -15.20 4.20
CA ARG A 188 -18.86 -14.26 3.17
C ARG A 188 -17.97 -14.26 1.93
N LEU A 189 -16.66 -14.22 2.12
CA LEU A 189 -15.70 -14.16 1.00
C LEU A 189 -15.48 -15.51 0.31
N ALA A 190 -15.97 -16.62 0.87
CA ALA A 190 -15.87 -17.95 0.25
C ALA A 190 -16.50 -18.02 -1.15
N VAL A 191 -17.48 -17.14 -1.45
CA VAL A 191 -18.13 -17.08 -2.78
C VAL A 191 -17.21 -16.55 -3.88
N LEU A 192 -16.12 -15.86 -3.53
CA LEU A 192 -15.16 -15.32 -4.53
C LEU A 192 -14.31 -16.43 -5.18
N SER A 193 -14.50 -17.71 -4.80
CA SER A 193 -13.84 -18.91 -5.33
C SER A 193 -12.30 -18.89 -5.27
N GLU A 194 -11.69 -20.07 -5.32
CA GLU A 194 -10.24 -20.23 -5.51
C GLU A 194 -9.96 -20.52 -7.00
N PRO A 195 -9.05 -19.79 -7.67
CA PRO A 195 -8.24 -18.69 -7.15
C PRO A 195 -9.05 -17.40 -7.01
N ARG A 196 -8.93 -16.70 -5.87
CA ARG A 196 -9.64 -15.43 -5.57
C ARG A 196 -9.39 -14.35 -6.62
N GLU A 197 -8.28 -14.45 -7.34
CA GLU A 197 -7.86 -13.58 -8.44
C GLU A 197 -8.77 -13.68 -9.67
N THR A 198 -9.62 -14.71 -9.76
CA THR A 198 -10.50 -14.96 -10.91
C THR A 198 -11.97 -14.58 -10.67
N ALA A 199 -12.29 -14.03 -9.49
CA ALA A 199 -13.65 -13.62 -9.18
C ALA A 199 -14.14 -12.55 -10.17
N SER A 200 -15.30 -12.81 -10.80
CA SER A 200 -15.91 -11.83 -11.70
C SER A 200 -16.31 -10.58 -10.92
N ILE A 201 -16.19 -9.42 -11.54
CA ILE A 201 -16.52 -8.15 -10.89
C ILE A 201 -18.01 -8.11 -10.49
N GLU A 202 -18.89 -8.77 -11.24
CA GLU A 202 -20.31 -8.91 -10.91
C GLU A 202 -20.52 -9.66 -9.60
N THR A 203 -19.71 -10.70 -9.34
CA THR A 203 -19.78 -11.48 -8.09
C THR A 203 -19.35 -10.62 -6.91
N VAL A 204 -18.28 -9.83 -7.08
CA VAL A 204 -17.80 -8.91 -6.03
C VAL A 204 -18.82 -7.80 -5.76
N ARG A 205 -19.43 -7.22 -6.81
CA ARG A 205 -20.50 -6.21 -6.69
C ARG A 205 -21.72 -6.76 -5.96
N ALA A 206 -22.15 -7.99 -6.25
CA ALA A 206 -23.27 -8.64 -5.58
C ALA A 206 -22.98 -8.87 -4.09
N LEU A 207 -21.79 -9.41 -3.77
CA LEU A 207 -21.32 -9.61 -2.40
C LEU A 207 -21.30 -8.28 -1.64
N TRP A 208 -20.71 -7.24 -2.22
CA TRP A 208 -20.61 -5.92 -1.60
C TRP A 208 -21.99 -5.30 -1.36
N SER A 209 -22.90 -5.39 -2.33
CA SER A 209 -24.27 -4.89 -2.19
C SER A 209 -25.02 -5.58 -1.04
N GLN A 210 -24.86 -6.90 -0.92
CA GLN A 210 -25.42 -7.66 0.20
C GLN A 210 -24.81 -7.23 1.54
N ALA A 211 -23.49 -7.14 1.63
CA ALA A 211 -22.79 -6.69 2.84
C ALA A 211 -23.23 -5.28 3.25
N ARG A 212 -23.38 -4.36 2.29
CA ARG A 212 -23.86 -3.00 2.56
C ARG A 212 -25.24 -2.98 3.20
N PHE A 213 -26.17 -3.78 2.68
CA PHE A 213 -27.51 -3.89 3.24
C PHE A 213 -27.49 -4.50 4.65
N GLU A 214 -26.83 -5.65 4.83
CA GLU A 214 -26.83 -6.39 6.10
C GLU A 214 -26.10 -5.66 7.24
N LEU A 215 -24.97 -5.03 6.92
CA LEU A 215 -24.12 -4.34 7.90
C LEU A 215 -24.44 -2.84 8.02
N SER A 216 -25.46 -2.34 7.30
CA SER A 216 -25.83 -0.92 7.27
C SER A 216 -24.65 0.00 6.91
N ILE A 217 -23.81 -0.43 5.97
CA ILE A 217 -22.64 0.33 5.50
C ILE A 217 -23.14 1.62 4.83
N PRO A 218 -22.63 2.80 5.23
CA PRO A 218 -23.09 4.07 4.69
C PRO A 218 -22.76 4.20 3.19
N GLU A 219 -23.60 4.94 2.48
CA GLU A 219 -23.27 5.41 1.14
C GLU A 219 -22.14 6.44 1.20
N VAL A 220 -21.07 6.14 0.47
CA VAL A 220 -19.89 7.01 0.33
C VAL A 220 -19.58 7.13 -1.16
N PRO A 221 -19.29 8.33 -1.68
CA PRO A 221 -18.83 8.46 -3.06
C PRO A 221 -17.52 7.69 -3.29
N PRO A 222 -17.29 7.19 -4.51
CA PRO A 222 -16.03 6.52 -4.86
C PRO A 222 -14.84 7.46 -4.66
N ALA A 223 -13.73 6.90 -4.19
CA ALA A 223 -12.46 7.61 -4.10
C ALA A 223 -11.95 7.98 -5.51
N ALA A 224 -11.23 9.10 -5.62
CA ALA A 224 -10.62 9.50 -6.88
C ALA A 224 -9.61 8.45 -7.33
N VAL A 225 -9.77 7.96 -8.56
CA VAL A 225 -8.79 7.09 -9.21
C VAL A 225 -7.79 7.97 -9.93
N GLU A 226 -6.53 7.94 -9.50
CA GLU A 226 -5.46 8.56 -10.27
C GLU A 226 -5.23 7.76 -11.54
N GLU A 227 -5.16 8.45 -12.69
CA GLU A 227 -4.76 7.81 -13.94
C GLU A 227 -3.36 7.22 -13.76
N LYS A 228 -3.22 5.92 -14.06
CA LYS A 228 -1.91 5.25 -14.05
C LYS A 228 -0.97 6.01 -14.97
N ARG A 229 0.05 6.64 -14.39
CA ARG A 229 0.94 7.56 -15.14
C ARG A 229 1.90 6.81 -16.04
N ARG A 230 2.21 5.55 -15.72
CA ARG A 230 2.78 4.47 -16.54
C ARG A 230 3.11 3.32 -15.59
N LEU A 231 3.03 2.07 -16.06
CA LEU A 231 3.43 0.95 -15.22
C LEU A 231 4.96 1.02 -14.99
N PRO A 232 5.46 0.94 -13.74
CA PRO A 232 6.86 0.61 -13.51
C PRO A 232 7.22 -0.71 -14.21
N VAL A 233 8.51 -1.05 -14.28
CA VAL A 233 9.01 -2.26 -14.97
C VAL A 233 8.61 -3.52 -14.18
N GLY A 234 7.31 -3.85 -14.15
CA GLY A 234 6.66 -4.92 -13.39
C GLY A 234 5.34 -4.41 -12.81
N GLY A 235 4.22 -4.98 -13.25
CA GLY A 235 2.87 -4.45 -13.03
C GLY A 235 2.35 -4.48 -11.58
N GLU A 236 3.19 -4.89 -10.62
CA GLU A 236 2.82 -5.09 -9.21
C GLU A 236 3.51 -4.11 -8.25
N THR A 237 4.40 -3.24 -8.74
CA THR A 237 4.92 -2.14 -7.91
C THR A 237 3.85 -1.04 -7.89
N PRO A 238 3.38 -0.58 -6.71
CA PRO A 238 2.43 0.51 -6.63
C PRO A 238 3.02 1.79 -7.26
N ASP A 239 2.17 2.55 -7.95
CA ASP A 239 2.49 3.88 -8.47
C ASP A 239 2.69 4.90 -7.32
#